data_AF-A0A3M2FIE0-F1
#
_entry.id   AF-A0A3M2FIE0-F1
#
_cell.length_a   1.000
_cell.length_b   1.000
_cell.length_c   1.000
_cell.angle_alpha   90.00
_cell.angle_beta   90.00
_cell.angle_gamma   90.00
#
_symmetry.space_group_name_H-M   'P 1'
#
loop_
_entity.id
_entity.type
_entity.pdbx_description
1 polymer ?
#
loop_
_entity_poly.entity_id
_entity_poly.type
_entity_poly.pdbx_seq_one_letter_code
_entity_poly.pdbx_strand_id
1 'polypeptide(L)'
;MSLINKTRKNLLSGLRKTSAAASEYARIGRLKIDLLAVKKELEEKLLELGGRVYQLALKEPDGDIRQNPRIEHIITEIKKLDDELRIIETELKKNSTMRS
;
A
#
# COMPACT_ATOMS: atom_id res chain seq x y z
N MET A 1 26.08 35.10 -25.70
CA MET A 1 25.66 34.42 -24.44
C MET A 1 26.91 34.02 -23.66
N SER A 2 27.16 34.61 -22.49
CA SER A 2 28.38 34.36 -21.67
C SER A 2 28.45 32.92 -21.13
N LEU A 3 29.65 32.33 -21.14
CA LEU A 3 29.94 30.97 -20.62
C LEU A 3 29.49 30.79 -19.17
N ILE A 4 29.55 31.84 -18.36
CA ILE A 4 29.14 31.86 -16.95
C ILE A 4 27.63 31.63 -16.79
N ASN A 5 26.82 32.14 -17.73
CA ASN A 5 25.37 31.93 -17.70
C ASN A 5 25.02 30.47 -18.05
N LYS A 6 25.81 29.83 -18.92
CA LYS A 6 25.61 28.42 -19.30
C LYS A 6 25.98 27.48 -18.16
N THR A 7 27.10 27.70 -17.46
CA THR A 7 27.48 26.91 -16.27
C THR A 7 26.49 27.10 -15.13
N ARG A 8 26.06 28.33 -14.82
CA ARG A 8 25.04 28.58 -13.80
C ARG A 8 23.71 27.85 -14.12
N LYS A 9 23.26 27.89 -15.37
CA LYS A 9 22.03 27.22 -15.81
C LYS A 9 22.12 25.70 -15.69
N ASN A 10 23.27 25.11 -16.00
CA ASN A 10 23.51 23.68 -15.87
C ASN A 10 23.59 23.22 -14.41
N LEU A 11 24.17 24.03 -13.53
CA LEU A 11 24.26 23.73 -12.11
C LEU A 11 22.86 23.75 -11.45
N LEU A 12 22.08 24.79 -11.76
CA LEU A 12 20.69 24.90 -11.30
C LEU A 12 19.80 23.79 -11.85
N SER A 13 19.99 23.37 -13.10
CA SER A 13 19.24 22.25 -13.67
C SER A 13 19.63 20.91 -13.05
N GLY A 14 20.92 20.70 -12.73
CA GLY A 14 21.40 19.52 -11.99
C GLY A 14 20.82 19.44 -10.58
N LEU A 15 20.82 20.56 -9.85
CA LEU A 15 20.18 20.67 -8.53
C LEU A 15 18.68 20.37 -8.58
N ARG A 16 17.96 20.89 -9.58
CA ARG A 16 16.52 20.60 -9.74
C ARG A 16 16.26 19.12 -10.03
N LYS A 17 17.06 18.50 -10.90
CA LYS A 17 16.93 17.07 -11.23
C LYS A 17 17.19 16.17 -10.03
N THR A 18 18.24 16.46 -9.26
CA THR A 18 18.58 15.69 -8.05
C THR A 18 17.51 15.85 -6.96
N SER A 19 17.01 17.07 -6.74
CA SER A 19 15.90 17.33 -5.81
C SER A 19 14.61 16.60 -6.21
N ALA A 20 14.27 16.59 -7.50
CA ALA A 20 13.10 15.87 -8.01
C ALA A 20 13.25 14.36 -7.82
N ALA A 21 14.44 13.80 -8.13
CA ALA A 21 14.72 12.39 -7.91
C ALA A 21 14.64 12.01 -6.43
N ALA A 22 15.20 12.82 -5.53
CA ALA A 22 15.14 12.58 -4.08
C ALA A 22 13.70 12.56 -3.56
N SER A 23 12.87 13.51 -4.01
CA SER A 23 11.45 13.58 -3.65
C SER A 23 10.69 12.33 -4.12
N GLU A 24 11.00 11.87 -5.33
CA GLU A 24 10.40 10.66 -5.91
C GLU A 24 10.80 9.39 -5.13
N TYR A 25 12.08 9.27 -4.75
CA TYR A 25 12.53 8.16 -3.90
C TYR A 25 11.88 8.17 -2.52
N ALA A 26 11.69 9.35 -1.91
CA ALA A 26 10.99 9.47 -0.64
C ALA A 26 9.52 9.03 -0.77
N ARG A 27 8.84 9.44 -1.84
CA ARG A 27 7.46 9.01 -2.14
C ARG A 27 7.36 7.49 -2.31
N ILE A 28 8.25 6.87 -3.09
CA ILE A 28 8.29 5.41 -3.26
C ILE A 28 8.58 4.71 -1.93
N GLY A 29 9.51 5.25 -1.13
CA GLY A 29 9.83 4.73 0.19
C GLY A 29 8.61 4.70 1.10
N ARG A 30 7.83 5.79 1.13
CA ARG A 30 6.58 5.86 1.88
C ARG A 30 5.55 4.83 1.41
N LEU A 31 5.31 4.75 0.11
CA LEU A 31 4.38 3.75 -0.46
C LEU A 31 4.77 2.31 -0.11
N LYS A 32 6.07 1.99 -0.01
CA LYS A 32 6.53 0.67 0.41
C LYS A 32 6.28 0.40 1.90
N ILE A 33 6.40 1.42 2.75
CA ILE A 33 6.07 1.30 4.17
C ILE A 33 4.57 1.08 4.33
N ASP A 34 3.76 1.87 3.64
CA ASP A 34 2.30 1.75 3.65
C ASP A 34 1.87 0.37 3.14
N LEU A 35 2.49 -0.13 2.07
CA LEU A 35 2.29 -1.49 1.55
C LEU A 35 2.50 -2.56 2.63
N LEU A 36 3.59 -2.46 3.39
CA LEU A 36 3.91 -3.42 4.44
C LEU A 36 2.92 -3.33 5.61
N ALA A 37 2.50 -2.11 5.97
CA ALA A 37 1.52 -1.90 7.03
C ALA A 37 0.17 -2.53 6.68
N VAL A 38 -0.37 -2.23 5.49
CA VAL A 38 -1.66 -2.77 5.01
C VAL A 38 -1.60 -4.30 4.89
N LYS A 39 -0.49 -4.87 4.40
CA LYS A 39 -0.31 -6.33 4.35
C LYS A 39 -0.36 -6.97 5.72
N LYS A 40 0.33 -6.37 6.70
CA LYS A 40 0.33 -6.88 8.07
C LYS A 40 -1.06 -6.81 8.69
N GLU A 41 -1.78 -5.71 8.48
CA GLU A 41 -3.14 -5.56 8.99
C GLU A 41 -4.11 -6.56 8.35
N LEU A 42 -3.98 -6.81 7.04
CA LEU A 42 -4.74 -7.83 6.33
C LEU A 42 -4.46 -9.24 6.89
N GLU A 43 -3.20 -9.58 7.16
CA GLU A 43 -2.81 -10.85 7.80
C GLU A 43 -3.46 -11.00 9.18
N GLU A 44 -3.43 -9.96 10.00
CA GLU A 44 -4.06 -9.95 11.33
C GLU A 44 -5.58 -10.15 11.23
N LYS A 45 -6.26 -9.52 10.26
CA LYS A 45 -7.71 -9.70 10.02
C LYS A 45 -8.07 -11.07 9.49
N LEU A 46 -7.27 -11.65 8.61
CA LEU A 46 -7.47 -13.02 8.13
C LEU A 46 -7.29 -14.04 9.25
N LEU A 47 -6.31 -13.82 10.14
CA LEU A 47 -6.13 -14.65 11.33
C LEU A 47 -7.32 -14.53 12.29
N GLU A 48 -7.80 -13.32 12.53
CA GLU A 48 -9.01 -13.05 13.34
C GLU A 48 -10.23 -13.78 12.76
N LEU A 49 -10.44 -13.68 11.43
CA LEU A 49 -11.51 -14.37 10.73
C LEU A 49 -11.41 -15.88 10.89
N GLY A 50 -10.24 -16.46 10.61
CA GLY A 50 -10.01 -17.91 10.71
C GLY A 50 -10.27 -18.44 12.12
N GLY A 51 -9.77 -17.74 13.14
CA GLY A 51 -10.03 -18.08 14.54
C GLY A 51 -11.51 -18.04 14.88
N ARG A 52 -12.24 -17.05 14.36
CA ARG A 52 -13.68 -16.91 14.62
C ARG A 52 -14.51 -17.98 13.91
N VAL A 53 -14.21 -18.26 12.65
CA VAL A 53 -14.85 -19.33 11.88
C VAL A 53 -14.63 -20.68 12.55
N TYR A 54 -13.39 -20.96 12.97
CA TYR A 54 -13.07 -22.19 13.70
C TYR A 54 -13.88 -22.34 14.99
N GLN A 55 -13.96 -21.27 15.80
CA GLN A 55 -14.76 -21.29 17.03
C GLN A 55 -16.26 -21.50 16.78
N LEU A 56 -16.80 -20.91 15.71
CA LEU A 56 -18.21 -21.05 15.36
C LEU A 56 -18.51 -22.47 14.86
N ALA A 57 -17.65 -23.03 14.01
CA ALA A 57 -17.79 -24.39 13.51
C ALA A 57 -17.81 -25.45 14.63
N LEU A 58 -17.10 -25.21 15.74
CA LEU A 58 -17.12 -26.10 16.91
C LEU A 58 -18.39 -25.96 17.76
N LYS A 59 -18.96 -24.75 17.85
CA LYS A 59 -20.10 -24.46 18.75
C LYS A 59 -21.44 -24.70 18.09
N GLU A 60 -21.55 -24.35 16.81
CA GLU A 60 -22.77 -24.42 16.01
C GLU A 60 -22.44 -24.96 14.62
N PRO A 61 -22.18 -26.28 14.50
CA PRO A 61 -21.73 -26.89 13.25
C PRO A 61 -22.73 -26.72 12.09
N ASP A 62 -24.02 -26.58 12.38
CA ASP A 62 -25.09 -26.39 11.39
C ASP A 62 -25.54 -24.91 11.26
N GLY A 63 -24.87 -23.98 11.95
CA GLY A 63 -25.20 -22.55 11.91
C GLY A 63 -24.66 -21.85 10.66
N ASP A 64 -25.42 -20.90 10.08
CA ASP A 64 -24.91 -20.06 9.00
C ASP A 64 -23.96 -18.99 9.56
N ILE A 65 -22.66 -19.27 9.48
CA ILE A 65 -21.56 -18.40 9.93
C ILE A 65 -21.62 -17.00 9.29
N ARG A 66 -22.22 -16.88 8.10
CA ARG A 66 -22.35 -15.59 7.38
C ARG A 66 -23.31 -14.62 8.05
N GLN A 67 -24.23 -15.12 8.87
CA GLN A 67 -25.15 -14.27 9.63
C GLN A 67 -24.51 -13.71 10.90
N ASN A 68 -23.27 -14.10 11.23
CA ASN A 68 -22.58 -13.56 12.39
C ASN A 68 -22.11 -12.12 12.13
N PRO A 69 -22.62 -11.11 12.86
CA PRO A 69 -22.29 -9.71 12.59
C PRO A 69 -20.79 -9.39 12.71
N ARG A 70 -20.06 -10.15 13.54
CA ARG A 70 -18.60 -9.98 13.64
C ARG A 70 -17.87 -10.50 12.42
N ILE A 71 -18.32 -11.63 11.85
CA ILE A 71 -17.75 -12.18 10.61
C ILE A 71 -17.97 -11.19 9.46
N GLU A 72 -19.18 -10.65 9.34
CA GLU A 72 -19.51 -9.64 8.32
C GLU A 72 -18.64 -8.37 8.45
N HIS A 73 -18.44 -7.90 9.68
CA HIS A 73 -17.56 -6.76 9.94
C HIS A 73 -16.11 -7.04 9.52
N ILE A 74 -15.55 -8.19 9.95
CA ILE A 74 -14.18 -8.57 9.58
C ILE A 74 -14.02 -8.68 8.05
N ILE A 75 -14.99 -9.26 7.35
CA ILE A 75 -14.98 -9.35 5.88
C ILE A 75 -15.00 -7.96 5.23
N THR A 76 -15.74 -7.03 5.79
CA THR A 76 -15.83 -5.65 5.29
C THR A 76 -14.49 -4.93 5.46
N GLU A 77 -13.82 -5.08 6.60
CA GLU A 77 -12.49 -4.51 6.83
C GLU A 77 -11.43 -5.15 5.90
N ILE A 78 -11.46 -6.48 5.72
CA ILE A 78 -10.60 -7.18 4.75
C ILE A 78 -10.76 -6.60 3.35
N LYS A 79 -12.00 -6.38 2.89
CA LYS A 79 -12.26 -5.79 1.57
C LYS A 79 -11.68 -4.39 1.42
N LYS A 80 -11.79 -3.55 2.44
CA LYS A 80 -11.20 -2.20 2.43
C LYS A 80 -9.67 -2.27 2.33
N LEU A 81 -9.04 -3.15 3.11
CA LEU A 81 -7.59 -3.36 3.09
C LEU A 81 -7.12 -3.91 1.73
N ASP A 82 -7.86 -4.82 1.11
CA ASP A 82 -7.57 -5.31 -0.24
C ASP A 82 -7.65 -4.21 -1.30
N ASP A 83 -8.64 -3.32 -1.21
CA ASP A 83 -8.78 -2.19 -2.13
C ASP A 83 -7.65 -1.17 -1.92
N GLU A 84 -7.29 -0.87 -0.68
CA GLU A 84 -6.14 -0.01 -0.35
C GLU A 84 -4.82 -0.62 -0.86
N LEU A 85 -4.64 -1.92 -0.67
CA LEU A 85 -3.48 -2.66 -1.17
C LEU A 85 -3.35 -2.52 -2.69
N ARG A 86 -4.45 -2.71 -3.43
CA ARG A 86 -4.48 -2.55 -4.89
C ARG A 86 -4.13 -1.14 -5.35
N ILE A 87 -4.59 -0.12 -4.63
CA ILE A 87 -4.25 1.28 -4.93
C ILE A 87 -2.74 1.49 -4.80
N ILE A 88 -2.16 1.08 -3.67
CA ILE A 88 -0.72 1.22 -3.39
C ILE A 88 0.12 0.45 -4.42
N GLU A 89 -0.26 -0.79 -4.74
CA GLU A 89 0.44 -1.61 -5.75
C GLU A 89 0.36 -0.98 -7.15
N THR A 90 -0.79 -0.42 -7.51
CA THR A 90 -0.97 0.30 -8.78
C THR A 90 -0.09 1.54 -8.84
N GLU A 91 0.00 2.30 -7.76
CA GLU A 91 0.89 3.46 -7.67
C GLU A 91 2.36 3.06 -7.78
N LEU A 92 2.81 2.03 -7.04
CA LEU A 92 4.17 1.54 -7.12
C LEU A 92 4.51 1.05 -8.54
N LYS A 93 3.58 0.35 -9.21
CA LYS A 93 3.75 -0.10 -10.59
C LYS A 93 3.93 1.07 -11.55
N LYS A 94 3.08 2.10 -11.47
CA LYS A 94 3.24 3.34 -12.27
C LYS A 94 4.63 3.98 -12.10
N ASN A 95 5.13 4.03 -10.87
CA ASN A 95 6.46 4.60 -10.58
C ASN A 95 7.63 3.69 -11.01
N SER A 96 7.40 2.38 -11.18
CA SER A 96 8.39 1.45 -11.75
C SER A 96 8.45 1.47 -13.29
N THR A 97 7.31 1.63 -13.99
CA THR A 97 7.25 1.66 -15.47
C THR A 97 7.76 2.96 -16.08
N MET A 98 7.76 4.08 -15.34
CA MET A 98 8.41 5.33 -15.80
C MET A 98 9.95 5.25 -15.81
N ARG A 99 10.55 4.16 -15.33
CA ARG A 99 12.00 3.97 -15.24
C ARG A 99 12.57 3.01 -16.29
N SER A 100 11.72 2.38 -17.10
CA SER A 100 12.08 1.46 -18.19
C SER A 100 12.02 2.14 -19.55
#